data_AF-A0A2J2H6E9-F1
#
_entry.id   AF-A0A2J2H6E9-F1
#
_cell.length_a   1.000
_cell.length_b   1.000
_cell.length_c   1.000
_cell.angle_alpha   90.00
_cell.angle_beta   90.00
_cell.angle_gamma   90.00
#
_symmetry.space_group_name_H-M   'P 1'
#
loop_
_entity.id
_entity.type
_entity.pdbx_description
1 polymer ?
#
loop_
_entity_poly.entity_id
_entity_poly.type
_entity_poly.pdbx_seq_one_letter_code
_entity_poly.pdbx_strand_id
1 'polypeptide(L)' 'MRIVQPSVRLLGAWGSEALASALTDILYRGTSVEDALKAQPQGVVERRVSGFYRQGHWSVFEFMGAQLLVECSRACH' A
#
# COMPACT_ATOMS: atom_id res chain seq x y z
N MET A 1 26.90 4.58 -29.81
CA MET A 1 26.12 5.20 -28.70
C MET A 1 25.04 4.21 -28.29
N ARG A 2 25.03 3.75 -27.03
CA ARG A 2 23.98 2.82 -26.55
C ARG A 2 22.82 3.65 -26.01
N ILE A 3 21.69 3.63 -26.71
CA ILE A 3 20.45 4.22 -26.22
C ILE A 3 19.87 3.24 -25.22
N VAL A 4 19.79 3.64 -23.95
CA VAL A 4 19.08 2.88 -22.91
C VAL A 4 17.64 3.36 -22.90
N GLN A 5 16.69 2.44 -23.13
CA GLN A 5 15.27 2.75 -22.99
C GLN A 5 14.91 2.83 -21.51
N PRO A 6 14.12 3.84 -21.07
CA PRO A 6 13.67 3.90 -19.71
C PRO A 6 12.91 2.63 -19.29
N SER A 7 13.18 2.14 -18.09
CA SER A 7 12.57 0.92 -17.56
C SER A 7 12.24 1.07 -16.07
N VAL A 8 11.21 0.36 -15.62
CA VAL A 8 10.84 0.26 -14.21
C VAL A 8 10.60 -1.22 -13.90
N ARG A 9 11.22 -1.71 -12.83
CA ARG A 9 11.04 -3.08 -12.35
C ARG A 9 10.73 -3.07 -10.86
N LEU A 10 9.71 -3.83 -10.45
CA LEU A 10 9.41 -4.07 -9.05
C LEU A 10 10.43 -5.06 -8.48
N LEU A 11 11.19 -4.64 -7.45
CA LEU A 11 12.12 -5.51 -6.73
C LEU A 11 11.46 -6.17 -5.52
N GLY A 12 10.51 -5.47 -4.89
CA GLY A 12 9.77 -5.97 -3.74
C GLY A 12 8.61 -5.07 -3.39
N ALA A 13 7.64 -5.63 -2.67
CA ALA A 13 6.50 -4.90 -2.13
C ALA A 13 6.12 -5.48 -0.77
N TRP A 14 5.54 -4.65 0.09
CA TRP A 14 5.07 -5.05 1.42
C TRP A 14 3.74 -4.38 1.75
N GLY A 15 3.06 -4.97 2.73
CA GLY A 15 1.71 -4.57 3.11
C GLY A 15 0.66 -4.99 2.08
N SER A 16 -0.58 -4.57 2.32
CA SER A 16 -1.72 -4.81 1.44
C SER A 16 -2.87 -3.88 1.81
N GLU A 17 -3.81 -3.67 0.91
CA GLU A 17 -5.04 -2.92 1.21
C GLU A 17 -5.84 -3.57 2.35
N ALA A 18 -5.81 -4.91 2.45
CA ALA A 18 -6.41 -5.63 3.56
C ALA A 18 -5.72 -5.28 4.90
N LEU A 19 -4.39 -5.20 4.93
CA LEU A 19 -3.66 -4.76 6.12
C LEU A 19 -4.01 -3.31 6.47
N ALA A 20 -3.99 -2.39 5.49
CA ALA A 20 -4.35 -0.98 5.71
C ALA A 20 -5.79 -0.84 6.26
N SER A 21 -6.72 -1.63 5.73
CA SER A 21 -8.11 -1.71 6.20
C SER A 21 -8.24 -2.30 7.61
N ALA A 22 -7.39 -3.27 7.97
CA ALA A 22 -7.36 -3.90 9.29
C ALA A 22 -6.71 -3.01 10.37
N LEU A 23 -5.78 -2.12 10.00
CA LEU A 23 -5.07 -1.27 10.95
C LEU A 23 -6.01 -0.44 11.82
N THR A 24 -7.17 -0.01 11.32
CA THR A 24 -8.13 0.71 12.16
C THR A 24 -8.73 -0.17 13.26
N ASP A 25 -8.94 -1.45 13.01
CA ASP A 25 -9.46 -2.38 14.02
C ASP A 25 -8.36 -2.73 15.03
N ILE A 26 -7.11 -2.86 14.57
CA ILE A 26 -5.95 -3.12 15.44
C ILE A 26 -5.69 -1.90 16.35
N LEU A 27 -5.55 -0.72 15.76
CA LEU A 27 -5.13 0.50 16.47
C LEU A 27 -6.24 1.10 17.33
N TYR A 28 -7.48 1.12 16.85
CA TYR A 28 -8.58 1.79 17.57
C TYR A 28 -9.46 0.84 18.37
N ARG A 29 -9.44 -0.46 18.09
CA ARG A 29 -10.27 -1.45 18.78
C ARG A 29 -9.46 -2.50 19.54
N GLY A 30 -8.14 -2.48 19.44
CA GLY A 30 -7.27 -3.48 20.09
C GLY A 30 -7.51 -4.90 19.59
N THR A 31 -8.02 -5.06 18.36
CA THR A 31 -8.26 -6.39 17.78
C THR A 31 -6.93 -7.06 17.46
N SER A 32 -6.83 -8.38 17.65
CA SER A 32 -5.67 -9.15 17.23
C SER A 32 -5.43 -8.99 15.72
N VAL A 33 -4.18 -9.07 15.27
CA VAL A 33 -3.86 -8.95 13.83
C VAL A 33 -4.59 -10.01 13.01
N GLU A 34 -4.65 -11.24 13.51
CA GLU A 34 -5.29 -12.37 12.83
C GLU A 34 -6.79 -12.17 12.67
N ASP A 35 -7.48 -11.73 13.73
CA ASP A 35 -8.93 -11.50 13.67
C ASP A 35 -9.28 -10.26 12.86
N ALA A 36 -8.46 -9.21 12.96
CA ALA A 36 -8.62 -8.01 12.16
C ALA A 36 -8.50 -8.31 10.67
N LEU A 37 -7.54 -9.16 10.26
CA LEU A 37 -7.37 -9.58 8.87
C LEU A 37 -8.51 -10.49 8.37
N LYS A 38 -8.99 -11.43 9.20
CA LYS A 38 -10.17 -12.26 8.86
C LYS A 38 -11.42 -11.42 8.62
N ALA A 39 -11.53 -10.27 9.27
CA ALA A 39 -12.64 -9.32 9.12
C ALA A 39 -12.54 -8.43 7.86
N GLN A 40 -11.59 -8.68 6.93
CA GLN A 40 -11.39 -7.89 5.71
C GLN A 40 -11.73 -8.65 4.41
N PRO A 41 -12.98 -9.09 4.18
CA PRO A 41 -13.39 -9.55 2.86
C PRO A 41 -13.33 -8.39 1.85
N GLN A 42 -13.19 -8.70 0.56
CA GLN A 42 -12.94 -7.72 -0.51
C GLN A 42 -13.86 -6.48 -0.46
N GLY A 43 -15.18 -6.68 -0.32
CA GLY A 43 -16.12 -5.55 -0.25
C GLY A 43 -15.97 -4.64 0.98
N VAL A 44 -15.43 -5.15 2.09
CA VAL A 44 -15.09 -4.33 3.27
C VAL A 44 -13.83 -3.53 3.00
N VAL A 45 -12.81 -4.14 2.39
CA VAL A 45 -11.55 -3.49 2.03
C VAL A 45 -11.81 -2.32 1.08
N GLU A 46 -12.49 -2.56 -0.03
CA GLU A 46 -12.79 -1.52 -1.03
C GLU A 46 -13.53 -0.33 -0.41
N ARG A 47 -14.56 -0.60 0.42
CA ARG A 47 -15.32 0.44 1.11
C ARG A 47 -14.48 1.24 2.09
N ARG A 48 -13.62 0.57 2.88
CA ARG A 48 -12.79 1.22 3.90
C ARG A 48 -11.66 2.02 3.27
N VAL A 49 -10.94 1.45 2.31
CA VAL A 49 -9.89 2.15 1.55
C VAL A 49 -10.48 3.41 0.91
N SER A 50 -11.61 3.30 0.20
CA SER A 50 -12.32 4.46 -0.37
C SER A 50 -12.77 5.47 0.70
N GLY A 51 -13.07 5.00 1.91
CA GLY A 51 -13.35 5.85 3.08
C GLY A 51 -12.13 6.63 3.55
N PHE A 52 -10.97 5.98 3.66
CA PHE A 52 -9.71 6.61 4.06
C PHE A 52 -9.30 7.71 3.10
N TYR A 53 -9.40 7.46 1.78
CA TYR A 53 -9.16 8.48 0.75
C TYR A 53 -10.07 9.71 0.94
N ARG A 54 -11.37 9.50 1.13
CA ARG A 54 -12.33 10.61 1.30
C ARG A 54 -12.17 11.39 2.60
N GLN A 55 -11.71 10.73 3.66
CA GLN A 55 -11.56 11.32 5.00
C GLN A 55 -10.15 11.89 5.26
N GLY A 56 -9.22 11.72 4.32
CA GLY A 56 -7.84 12.14 4.50
C GLY A 56 -7.05 11.31 5.51
N HIS A 57 -7.45 10.06 5.74
CA HIS A 57 -6.71 9.11 6.59
C HIS A 57 -5.55 8.47 5.81
N TRP A 58 -4.53 9.27 5.51
CA TRP A 58 -3.43 8.86 4.62
C TRP A 58 -2.37 7.98 5.31
N SER A 59 -2.17 8.15 6.61
CA SER A 59 -1.09 7.50 7.35
C SER A 59 -1.17 5.97 7.35
N VAL A 60 -2.36 5.38 7.23
CA VAL A 60 -2.52 3.91 7.15
C VAL A 60 -1.86 3.32 5.90
N PHE A 61 -1.69 4.11 4.83
CA PHE A 61 -1.04 3.66 3.60
C PHE A 61 0.49 3.68 3.69
N GLU A 62 1.07 4.34 4.69
CA GLU A 62 2.53 4.36 4.91
C GLU A 62 3.06 2.99 5.39
N PHE A 63 2.17 2.10 5.83
CA PHE A 63 2.48 0.71 6.16
C PHE A 63 2.54 -0.20 4.91
N MET A 64 2.30 0.36 3.73
CA MET A 64 2.48 -0.30 2.44
C MET A 64 3.59 0.38 1.66
N GLY A 65 4.27 -0.38 0.81
CA GLY A 65 5.26 0.21 -0.06
C GLY A 65 5.82 -0.76 -1.07
N ALA A 66 6.66 -0.21 -1.94
CA ALA A 66 7.30 -0.93 -3.03
C ALA A 66 8.72 -0.41 -3.23
N GLN A 67 9.61 -1.32 -3.61
CA GLN A 67 10.95 -1.00 -4.06
C GLN A 67 11.01 -1.14 -5.58
N LEU A 68 11.43 -0.06 -6.25
CA LEU A 68 11.51 0.00 -7.71
C LEU A 68 12.98 0.16 -8.14
N LEU A 69 13.38 -0.63 -9.12
CA LEU A 69 14.58 -0.37 -9.92
C LEU A 69 14.17 0.42 -11.15
N VAL A 70 14.63 1.68 -11.21
CA VAL A 70 14.34 2.60 -12.30
C VAL A 70 15.62 2.84 -13.10
N GLU A 71 15.57 2.56 -14.40
CA GLU A 71 16.64 2.86 -15.34
C GLU A 71 16.18 4.02 -16.21
N CYS A 72 16.86 5.17 -16.14
CA CYS A 72 16.46 6.37 -16.87
C CYS A 72 17.65 7.31 -17.12
N SER A 73 17.42 8.38 -17.90
CA SER A 73 18.44 9.41 -18.10
C SER A 73 18.73 10.16 -16.80
N ARG A 74 19.92 10.75 -16.67
CA ARG A 74 20.30 11.56 -15.50
C ARG A 74 19.38 12.77 -15.26
N ALA A 75 18.71 13.26 -16.29
CA ALA A 75 17.77 14.38 -16.19
C ALA A 75 16.41 14.00 -15.56
N CYS A 76 16.17 12.71 -15.28
CA CYS A 76 14.93 12.20 -14.70
C CYS A 76 14.90 12.26 -13.16
N HIS A 77 16.01 12.66 -12.52
CA HIS A 77 16.07 12.84 -11.07
C HIS A 77 15.34 14.12 -10.63
#